data_AF-D8G7H6-F1
#
_entry.id   AF-D8G7H6-F1
#
_cell.length_a   1.000
_cell.length_b   1.000
_cell.length_c   1.000
_cell.angle_alpha   90.00
_cell.angle_beta   90.00
_cell.angle_gamma   90.00
#
_symmetry.space_group_name_H-M   'P 1'
#
loop_
_entity.id
_entity.type
_entity.pdbx_description
1 polymer ?
#
loop_
_entity_poly.entity_id
_entity_poly.type
_entity_poly.pdbx_seq_one_letter_code
_entity_poly.pdbx_strand_id
1 'polypeptide(L)' 'MTYELTKGDRFNLSKEVPDFNKVAIALGWQVNQTGQNYDIDASVFMLAANGRIPEEKYFLFYNAK' A
#
# COMPACT_ATOMS: atom_id res chain seq x y z
N MET A 1 9.13 12.27 -11.05
CA MET A 1 10.24 11.42 -10.55
C MET A 1 9.64 10.07 -10.23
N THR A 2 10.28 8.99 -10.65
CA THR A 2 9.75 7.62 -10.52
C THR A 2 10.83 6.77 -9.89
N TYR A 3 10.45 5.92 -8.94
CA TYR A 3 11.36 4.99 -8.28
C TYR A 3 10.86 3.57 -8.56
N GLU A 4 11.75 2.72 -9.03
CA GLU A 4 11.51 1.28 -9.14
C GLU A 4 12.19 0.59 -7.95
N LEU A 5 11.43 -0.22 -7.23
CA LEU A 5 11.93 -0.97 -6.07
C LEU A 5 12.06 -2.44 -6.46
N THR A 6 13.15 -3.06 -6.05
CA THR A 6 13.33 -4.50 -6.12
C THR A 6 12.98 -5.15 -4.79
N LYS A 7 12.79 -6.48 -4.80
CA LYS A 7 12.39 -7.22 -3.60
C LYS A 7 13.44 -7.07 -2.49
N GLY A 8 13.02 -6.51 -1.35
CA GLY A 8 13.88 -6.27 -0.19
C GLY A 8 14.32 -4.81 -0.04
N ASP A 9 14.11 -3.99 -1.06
CA ASP A 9 14.41 -2.57 -0.99
C ASP A 9 13.48 -1.84 -0.03
N ARG A 10 14.02 -0.79 0.59
CA ARG A 10 13.27 0.13 1.46
C ARG A 10 13.44 1.53 0.90
N PHE A 11 12.35 2.27 0.88
CA PHE A 11 12.33 3.66 0.42
C PHE A 11 11.85 4.57 1.54
N ASN A 12 12.52 5.70 1.75
CA ASN A 12 12.15 6.67 2.78
C ASN A 12 11.61 7.94 2.13
N LEU A 13 10.28 8.03 2.03
CA LEU A 13 9.58 9.16 1.43
C LEU A 13 9.91 10.50 2.09
N SER A 14 10.12 10.54 3.41
CA SER A 14 10.39 11.79 4.13
C SER A 14 11.73 12.42 3.76
N LYS A 15 12.70 11.61 3.30
CA LYS A 15 13.99 12.13 2.83
C LYS A 15 13.91 12.68 1.40
N GLU A 16 13.10 12.02 0.57
CA GLU A 16 13.04 12.25 -0.87
C GLU A 16 12.01 13.34 -1.22
N VAL A 17 10.96 13.45 -0.41
CA VAL A 17 9.90 14.47 -0.52
C VAL A 17 9.72 15.15 0.84
N PRO A 18 10.54 16.17 1.16
CA PRO A 18 10.32 17.02 2.33
C PRO A 18 8.89 17.61 2.30
N ASP A 19 8.27 17.75 3.48
CA ASP A 19 6.91 18.29 3.64
C ASP A 19 5.78 17.49 2.97
N PHE A 20 5.98 16.18 2.79
CA PHE A 20 4.98 15.27 2.24
C PHE A 20 3.68 15.26 3.06
N ASN A 21 2.59 15.73 2.46
CA ASN A 21 1.31 15.92 3.15
C ASN A 21 0.15 15.10 2.54
N LYS A 22 0.31 14.57 1.33
CA LYS A 22 -0.72 13.81 0.61
C LYS A 22 -0.09 12.68 -0.19
N VAL A 23 -0.69 11.50 -0.09
CA VAL A 23 -0.32 10.32 -0.87
C VAL A 23 -1.52 9.84 -1.65
N ALA A 24 -1.30 9.42 -2.89
CA ALA A 24 -2.24 8.63 -3.68
C ALA A 24 -1.57 7.30 -4.00
N ILE A 25 -2.31 6.20 -3.83
CA ILE A 25 -1.84 4.85 -4.12
C ILE A 25 -2.75 4.28 -5.19
N ALA A 26 -2.17 3.84 -6.30
CA ALA A 26 -2.87 3.13 -7.36
C ALA A 26 -2.22 1.75 -7.52
N LEU A 27 -3.05 0.71 -7.57
CA LEU A 27 -2.62 -0.66 -7.75
C LEU A 27 -3.22 -1.19 -9.04
N GLY A 28 -2.44 -1.95 -9.81
CA GLY A 28 -2.86 -2.54 -11.08
C GLY A 28 -2.16 -3.86 -11.33
N TRP A 29 -2.84 -4.78 -12.00
CA TRP A 29 -2.39 -6.15 -12.24
C TRP A 29 -2.66 -6.53 -13.69
N GLN A 30 -1.72 -7.25 -14.28
CA GLN A 30 -1.91 -7.92 -15.57
C GLN A 30 -2.26 -9.38 -15.33
N VAL A 31 -3.44 -9.77 -15.80
CA VAL A 31 -3.96 -11.14 -15.67
C VAL A 31 -3.70 -11.86 -16.99
N ASN A 32 -2.82 -12.84 -16.98
CA ASN A 32 -2.25 -13.42 -18.21
C ASN A 32 -3.01 -14.66 -18.75
N GLN A 33 -3.95 -15.22 -17.99
CA GLN A 33 -4.65 -16.46 -18.37
C GLN A 33 -6.15 -16.23 -18.53
N THR A 34 -6.64 -16.41 -19.76
CA THR A 34 -8.06 -16.46 -20.08
C THR A 34 -8.71 -17.65 -19.35
N GLY A 35 -9.61 -17.36 -18.40
CA GLY A 35 -10.39 -18.39 -17.68
C GLY A 35 -9.92 -18.73 -16.26
N GLN A 36 -8.83 -18.14 -15.77
CA GLN A 36 -8.50 -18.17 -14.33
C GLN A 36 -9.03 -16.93 -13.64
N ASN A 37 -9.79 -17.15 -12.55
CA ASN A 37 -10.18 -16.07 -11.65
C ASN A 37 -9.02 -15.82 -10.67
N TYR A 38 -8.50 -14.60 -10.69
CA TYR A 38 -7.55 -14.12 -9.69
C TYR A 38 -8.32 -13.32 -8.66
N ASP A 39 -8.32 -13.79 -7.42
CA ASP A 39 -8.83 -13.03 -6.28
C ASP A 39 -7.69 -12.19 -5.73
N ILE A 40 -7.77 -10.87 -5.95
CA ILE A 40 -6.69 -9.94 -5.59
C ILE A 40 -7.22 -9.01 -4.51
N ASP A 41 -6.69 -9.22 -3.31
CA ASP A 41 -6.98 -8.39 -2.16
C ASP A 41 -5.86 -7.37 -1.92
N ALA A 42 -6.28 -6.12 -1.70
CA ALA A 42 -5.40 -5.07 -1.19
C ALA A 42 -5.87 -4.64 0.20
N SER A 43 -4.91 -4.38 1.08
CA SER A 43 -5.19 -3.87 2.42
C SER A 43 -4.09 -2.91 2.86
N VAL A 44 -4.48 -1.92 3.65
CA VAL A 44 -3.60 -0.89 4.19
C VAL A 44 -3.71 -0.89 5.70
N PHE A 45 -2.54 -0.91 6.35
CA PHE A 45 -2.41 -0.91 7.80
C PHE A 45 -1.73 0.37 8.23
N MET A 46 -2.44 1.21 8.97
CA MET A 46 -1.85 2.39 9.60
C MET A 46 -1.45 2.05 11.03
N LEU A 47 -0.14 2.10 11.29
CA LEU A 47 0.44 1.70 12.58
C LEU A 47 0.78 2.93 13.42
N ALA A 48 0.56 2.82 14.73
CA ALA A 48 1.09 3.76 15.72
C ALA A 48 2.58 3.49 15.99
N ALA A 49 3.22 4.36 16.77
CA ALA A 49 4.64 4.26 17.10
C ALA A 49 5.05 2.95 17.80
N ASN A 50 4.09 2.23 18.41
CA ASN A 50 4.31 0.92 19.02
C ASN A 50 4.22 -0.25 18.02
N GLY A 51 4.09 0.01 16.73
CA GLY A 51 3.98 -1.00 15.68
C GLY A 51 2.63 -1.73 15.64
N ARG A 52 1.60 -1.20 16.32
CA ARG A 52 0.25 -1.77 16.35
C ARG A 52 -0.74 -0.84 15.68
N ILE A 53 -1.81 -1.42 15.14
CA ILE A 53 -2.96 -0.67 14.64
C ILE A 53 -3.67 -0.07 15.87
N PRO A 54 -3.90 1.25 15.94
CA PRO A 54 -4.47 1.86 17.13
C PRO A 54 -5.97 1.59 17.29
N GLU A 55 -6.72 1.51 16.18
CA GLU A 55 -8.16 1.21 16.15
C GLU A 55 -8.54 0.55 14.81
N GLU A 56 -9.69 -0.11 14.74
CA GLU A 56 -10.14 -0.84 13.54
C GLU A 56 -10.22 0.02 12.27
N LYS A 57 -10.63 1.29 12.39
CA LYS A 57 -10.69 2.25 11.26
C LYS A 57 -9.34 2.50 10.57
N TYR A 58 -8.23 2.13 11.22
CA TYR A 58 -6.88 2.25 10.68
C TYR A 58 -6.43 1.02 9.88
N PHE A 59 -7.29 0.01 9.78
CA PHE A 59 -7.18 -1.10 8.86
C PHE A 59 -8.17 -0.89 7.71
N LEU A 60 -7.65 -0.56 6.52
CA LEU A 60 -8.47 -0.31 5.34
C LEU A 60 -8.34 -1.49 4.37
N PHE A 61 -9.48 -2.01 3.93
CA PHE A 61 -9.55 -3.10 2.96
C PHE A 61 -10.89 -3.01 2.22
N TYR A 62 -11.09 -3.84 1.20
CA TYR A 62 -12.24 -3.74 0.29
C TYR A 62 -13.63 -3.83 0.96
N ASN A 63 -13.72 -4.33 2.20
CA ASN A 63 -14.96 -4.44 2.96
C ASN A 63 -14.98 -3.54 4.22
N ALA A 64 -14.08 -2.56 4.32
CA ALA A 64 -14.15 -1.53 5.34
C ALA A 64 -15.35 -0.61 5.03
N LYS A 65 -16.39 -0.69 5.87
CA LYS A 65 -17.58 0.19 5.79
C LYS A 65 -17.41 1.46 6.58
#